data_AF-A0A660V9X0-F1
#
_entry.id   AF-A0A660V9X0-F1
#
_cell.length_a   1.000
_cell.length_b   1.000
_cell.length_c   1.000
_cell.angle_alpha   90.00
_cell.angle_beta   90.00
_cell.angle_gamma   90.00
#
_symmetry.space_group_name_H-M   'P 1'
#
loop_
_entity.id
_entity.type
_entity.pdbx_description
1 polymer ?
#
loop_
_entity_poly.entity_id
_entity_poly.type
_entity_poly.pdbx_seq_one_letter_code
_entity_poly.pdbx_strand_id
1 'polypeptide(L)'
;MSIDAATGKLSGTPPAGSAGTYTFTVEVTDGQQTTSEQFDLVVNPAPPVADFEANPTYGTAPLTVDFADKSAGNPTSWEWDFDNDGTVDSNDQNPTYTYNAPGWYTVRLTVSDGANSDTCVKERFILVAHRIYYVDGVGGNDGNSGLDWSNAWKTIGKALNVAGDYDLVLVADATYNETDLNFKGKKICLKGVDHNTAGAQPVIDCRGRNRAFYFGSGETEDSVIEDFVLQNGGAQDGGAVYCEKGSGPTIRNCALCGNEAENGGAVYAHS
;
A
#
# COMPACT_ATOMS: atom_id res chain seq x y z
N MET A 1 17.42 -25.47 -24.41
CA MET A 1 17.21 -26.94 -24.31
C MET A 1 18.16 -27.64 -25.27
N SER A 2 18.66 -28.82 -24.90
CA SER A 2 19.48 -29.70 -25.76
C SER A 2 19.04 -31.16 -25.64
N ILE A 3 19.29 -31.93 -26.69
CA ILE A 3 19.14 -33.39 -26.71
C ILE A 3 20.54 -34.01 -26.70
N ASP A 4 20.80 -34.89 -25.74
CA ASP A 4 21.93 -35.81 -25.79
C ASP A 4 21.53 -37.04 -26.61
N ALA A 5 22.12 -37.19 -27.80
CA ALA A 5 21.80 -38.27 -28.72
C ALA A 5 22.31 -39.65 -28.27
N ALA A 6 23.25 -39.73 -27.32
CA ALA A 6 23.78 -40.99 -26.81
C ALA A 6 22.96 -41.52 -25.62
N THR A 7 22.36 -40.63 -24.82
CA THR A 7 21.56 -41.00 -23.64
C THR A 7 20.05 -40.81 -23.82
N GLY A 8 19.63 -40.14 -24.90
CA GLY A 8 18.23 -39.75 -25.12
C GLY A 8 17.72 -38.68 -24.13
N LYS A 9 18.62 -38.07 -23.35
CA LYS A 9 18.23 -37.13 -22.30
C LYS A 9 17.95 -35.74 -22.87
N LEU A 10 16.73 -35.25 -22.63
CA LEU A 10 16.37 -33.84 -22.75
C LEU A 10 16.86 -33.08 -21.51
N SER A 11 17.55 -31.96 -21.70
CA SER A 11 18.03 -31.15 -20.58
C SER A 11 18.09 -29.65 -20.87
N GLY A 12 18.18 -28.87 -19.78
CA GLY A 12 18.24 -27.41 -19.79
C GLY A 12 16.88 -26.75 -19.46
N THR A 13 16.92 -25.45 -19.18
CA THR A 13 15.72 -24.63 -18.95
C THR A 13 15.23 -24.09 -20.31
N PRO A 14 13.92 -24.17 -20.61
CA PRO A 14 13.35 -23.44 -21.75
C PRO A 14 13.60 -21.92 -21.59
N PRO A 15 14.00 -21.18 -22.64
CA PRO A 15 14.15 -19.73 -22.56
C PRO A 15 12.82 -19.05 -22.17
N ALA A 16 12.88 -17.85 -21.57
CA ALA A 16 11.68 -17.05 -21.38
C ALA A 16 10.97 -16.80 -22.73
N GLY A 17 9.64 -16.96 -22.78
CA GLY A 17 8.84 -16.82 -24.00
C GLY A 17 8.81 -18.07 -24.90
N SER A 18 9.38 -19.20 -24.47
CA SER A 18 9.31 -20.47 -25.20
C SER A 18 8.01 -21.25 -24.95
N ALA A 19 6.90 -20.56 -24.70
CA ALA A 19 5.60 -21.22 -24.57
C ALA A 19 5.18 -21.77 -25.93
N GLY A 20 4.61 -22.98 -25.94
CA GLY A 20 4.19 -23.66 -27.16
C GLY A 20 4.46 -25.16 -27.12
N THR A 21 4.08 -25.82 -28.21
CA THR A 21 4.29 -27.26 -28.39
C THR A 21 5.56 -27.49 -29.19
N TYR A 22 6.46 -28.29 -28.64
CA TYR A 22 7.67 -28.75 -29.30
C TYR A 22 7.51 -30.22 -29.67
N THR A 23 7.29 -30.49 -30.95
CA THR A 23 7.18 -31.85 -31.46
C THR A 23 8.58 -32.38 -31.79
N PHE A 24 8.89 -33.57 -31.27
CA PHE A 24 10.11 -34.30 -31.59
C PHE A 24 9.76 -35.66 -32.19
N THR A 25 10.56 -36.07 -33.18
CA THR A 25 10.45 -37.38 -33.82
C THR A 25 11.63 -38.22 -33.38
N VAL A 26 11.36 -39.38 -32.79
CA VAL A 26 12.37 -40.39 -32.45
C VAL A 26 12.38 -41.42 -33.56
N GLU A 27 13.51 -41.54 -34.27
CA GLU A 27 13.71 -42.52 -35.34
C GLU A 27 14.65 -43.63 -34.86
N VAL A 28 14.31 -44.88 -35.16
CA VAL A 28 15.11 -46.07 -34.88
C VAL A 28 15.29 -46.85 -36.18
N THR A 29 16.54 -47.16 -36.52
CA THR A 29 16.90 -47.94 -37.71
C THR A 29 17.89 -49.05 -37.36
N ASP A 30 17.74 -50.22 -37.98
CA ASP A 30 18.70 -51.33 -37.87
C ASP A 30 19.65 -51.42 -39.09
N GLY A 31 19.61 -50.41 -39.96
CA GLY A 31 20.36 -50.38 -41.22
C GLY A 31 19.66 -51.09 -42.38
N GLN A 32 18.49 -51.70 -42.17
CA GLN A 32 17.64 -52.31 -43.19
C GLN A 32 16.22 -51.73 -43.18
N GLN A 33 15.66 -51.47 -42.01
CA GLN A 33 14.34 -50.88 -41.79
C GLN A 33 14.43 -49.72 -40.81
N THR A 34 13.49 -48.80 -40.93
CA THR A 34 13.41 -47.60 -40.08
C THR A 34 11.98 -47.44 -39.58
N THR A 35 11.84 -47.18 -38.28
CA THR A 35 10.57 -46.82 -37.64
C THR A 35 10.74 -45.50 -36.92
N SER A 36 9.65 -44.74 -36.77
CA SER A 36 9.69 -43.50 -35.99
C SER A 36 8.41 -43.30 -35.19
N GLU A 37 8.51 -42.56 -34.10
CA GLU A 37 7.38 -42.15 -33.25
C GLU A 37 7.52 -40.65 -32.92
N GLN A 38 6.39 -39.95 -32.83
CA GLN A 38 6.35 -38.54 -32.44
C GLN A 38 5.95 -38.36 -30.98
N PHE A 39 6.49 -37.33 -30.36
CA PHE A 39 6.17 -36.91 -29.01
C PHE A 39 6.08 -35.39 -28.94
N ASP A 40 5.14 -34.88 -28.17
CA ASP A 40 4.97 -33.46 -27.92
C ASP A 40 5.44 -33.09 -26.52
N LEU A 41 6.31 -32.09 -26.42
CA LEU A 41 6.60 -31.38 -25.18
C LEU A 41 5.83 -30.06 -25.19
N VAL A 42 4.81 -29.96 -24.35
CA VAL A 42 4.03 -28.72 -24.19
C VAL A 42 4.65 -27.87 -23.07
N VAL A 43 5.06 -26.66 -23.42
CA VAL A 43 5.49 -25.63 -22.45
C VAL A 43 4.37 -24.61 -22.35
N ASN A 44 3.68 -24.57 -21.21
CA ASN A 44 2.63 -23.58 -20.99
C ASN A 44 3.22 -22.19 -20.71
N PRO A 45 2.54 -21.10 -21.10
CA PRO A 45 2.91 -19.77 -20.64
C PRO A 45 2.87 -19.73 -19.10
N ALA A 46 3.70 -18.86 -18.51
CA ALA A 46 3.58 -18.58 -17.09
C ALA A 46 2.20 -17.98 -16.84
N PRO A 47 1.46 -18.46 -15.81
CA PRO A 47 0.15 -17.88 -15.50
C PRO A 47 0.29 -16.39 -15.17
N PRO A 48 -0.74 -15.58 -15.43
CA PRO A 48 -0.69 -14.17 -15.11
C PRO A 48 -0.53 -13.98 -13.60
N VAL A 49 0.19 -12.92 -13.21
CA VAL A 49 0.30 -12.47 -11.82
C VAL A 49 -0.13 -11.01 -11.79
N ALA A 50 -1.26 -10.73 -11.15
CA ALA A 50 -1.87 -9.42 -11.14
C ALA A 50 -1.06 -8.44 -10.28
N ASP A 51 -0.76 -7.26 -10.81
CA ASP A 51 -0.26 -6.13 -10.03
C ASP A 51 -0.57 -4.83 -10.77
N PHE A 52 -0.59 -3.72 -10.04
CA PHE A 52 -0.85 -2.41 -10.60
C PHE A 52 -0.32 -1.27 -9.75
N GLU A 53 -0.18 -0.10 -10.33
CA GLU A 53 0.09 1.15 -9.62
C GLU A 53 -0.99 2.18 -9.95
N ALA A 54 -1.06 3.24 -9.13
CA ALA A 54 -1.98 4.36 -9.32
C ALA A 54 -1.27 5.68 -9.06
N ASN A 55 -1.67 6.73 -9.78
CA ASN A 55 -1.17 8.07 -9.57
C ASN A 55 -2.27 9.12 -9.87
N PRO A 56 -2.58 10.04 -8.92
CA PRO A 56 -2.13 10.06 -7.53
C PRO A 56 -2.85 9.00 -6.67
N THR A 57 -2.29 8.64 -5.51
CA THR A 57 -2.95 7.75 -4.52
C THR A 57 -3.76 8.52 -3.47
N TYR A 58 -3.69 9.85 -3.47
CA TYR A 58 -4.53 10.69 -2.64
C TYR A 58 -4.75 12.07 -3.25
N GLY A 59 -5.82 12.74 -2.82
CA GLY A 59 -6.17 14.10 -3.26
C GLY A 59 -7.58 14.46 -2.83
N THR A 60 -8.04 15.68 -3.12
CA THR A 60 -9.41 16.11 -2.75
C THR A 60 -10.43 15.70 -3.80
N ALA A 61 -11.67 15.44 -3.39
CA ALA A 61 -12.77 15.19 -4.31
C ALA A 61 -13.06 16.43 -5.21
N PRO A 62 -13.41 16.23 -6.51
CA PRO A 62 -13.27 14.98 -7.26
C PRO A 62 -11.79 14.68 -7.54
N LEU A 63 -11.40 13.42 -7.36
CA LEU A 63 -10.04 12.95 -7.60
C LEU A 63 -10.01 12.05 -8.83
N THR A 64 -9.35 12.50 -9.88
CA THR A 64 -9.05 11.66 -11.05
C THR A 64 -7.72 10.96 -10.84
N VAL A 65 -7.71 9.64 -11.00
CA VAL A 65 -6.57 8.75 -10.79
C VAL A 65 -6.28 7.97 -12.07
N ASP A 66 -5.02 7.97 -12.49
CA ASP A 66 -4.53 7.12 -13.57
C ASP A 66 -3.99 5.81 -12.99
N PHE A 67 -4.47 4.68 -13.52
CA PHE A 67 -4.02 3.36 -13.14
C PHE A 67 -3.11 2.76 -14.22
N ALA A 68 -2.09 2.05 -13.79
CA ALA A 68 -1.14 1.38 -14.66
C ALA A 68 -1.02 -0.10 -14.30
N ASP A 69 -1.29 -0.97 -15.27
CA ASP A 69 -1.05 -2.41 -15.16
C ASP A 69 0.44 -2.71 -14.98
N LYS A 70 0.76 -3.54 -13.98
CA LYS A 70 2.10 -4.08 -13.69
C LYS A 70 2.12 -5.61 -13.72
N SER A 71 1.04 -6.22 -14.22
CA SER A 71 0.87 -7.66 -14.19
C SER A 71 1.94 -8.38 -15.02
N ALA A 72 2.39 -9.52 -14.52
CA ALA A 72 3.28 -10.44 -15.23
C ALA A 72 2.48 -11.54 -15.96
N GLY A 73 3.14 -12.33 -16.81
CA GLY A 73 2.54 -13.49 -17.46
C GLY A 73 1.72 -13.20 -18.73
N ASN A 74 1.86 -12.00 -19.32
CA ASN A 74 1.21 -11.58 -20.57
C ASN A 74 -0.33 -11.75 -20.56
N PRO A 75 -1.05 -11.09 -19.62
CA PRO A 75 -2.51 -11.11 -19.65
C PRO A 75 -3.06 -10.50 -20.95
N THR A 76 -4.24 -10.96 -21.33
CA THR A 76 -4.98 -10.53 -22.53
C THR A 76 -6.28 -9.81 -22.20
N SER A 77 -6.73 -9.82 -20.94
CA SER A 77 -7.87 -9.06 -20.45
C SER A 77 -7.68 -8.55 -19.02
N TRP A 78 -8.33 -7.44 -18.71
CA TRP A 78 -8.34 -6.76 -17.41
C TRP A 78 -9.78 -6.53 -16.96
N GLU A 79 -10.05 -6.71 -15.69
CA GLU A 79 -11.32 -6.36 -15.04
C GLU A 79 -10.96 -5.53 -13.80
N TRP A 80 -11.20 -4.22 -13.89
CA TRP A 80 -10.99 -3.28 -12.80
C TRP A 80 -12.28 -3.05 -12.05
N ASP A 81 -12.18 -3.07 -10.73
CA ASP A 81 -13.22 -2.69 -9.77
C ASP A 81 -12.57 -1.68 -8.80
N PHE A 82 -12.95 -0.41 -8.93
CA PHE A 82 -12.25 0.72 -8.30
C PHE A 82 -12.72 1.01 -6.88
N ASP A 83 -13.83 0.41 -6.44
CA ASP A 83 -14.38 0.54 -5.09
C ASP A 83 -14.67 -0.81 -4.40
N ASN A 84 -14.32 -1.92 -5.06
CA ASN A 84 -14.43 -3.30 -4.59
C ASN A 84 -15.87 -3.68 -4.23
N ASP A 85 -16.84 -3.20 -4.99
CA ASP A 85 -18.27 -3.49 -4.80
C ASP A 85 -18.74 -4.78 -5.49
N GLY A 86 -17.87 -5.40 -6.29
CA GLY A 86 -18.14 -6.61 -7.07
C GLY A 86 -18.58 -6.34 -8.51
N THR A 87 -18.64 -5.07 -8.92
CA THR A 87 -18.96 -4.62 -10.28
C THR A 87 -17.69 -4.23 -11.01
N VAL A 88 -17.56 -4.66 -12.27
CA VAL A 88 -16.43 -4.24 -13.11
C VAL A 88 -16.71 -2.85 -13.69
N ASP A 89 -15.82 -1.91 -13.39
CA ASP A 89 -15.88 -0.52 -13.85
C ASP A 89 -15.17 -0.30 -15.19
N SER A 90 -14.07 -1.02 -15.44
CA SER A 90 -13.29 -0.88 -16.67
C SER A 90 -12.63 -2.18 -17.11
N ASN A 91 -12.44 -2.30 -18.43
CA ASN A 91 -11.71 -3.39 -19.08
C ASN A 91 -10.44 -2.92 -19.81
N ASP A 92 -10.11 -1.62 -19.70
CA ASP A 92 -8.90 -1.07 -20.29
C ASP A 92 -7.67 -1.55 -19.51
N GLN A 93 -6.53 -1.73 -20.19
CA GLN A 93 -5.29 -2.12 -19.51
C GLN A 93 -4.80 -1.03 -18.53
N ASN A 94 -4.88 0.24 -18.91
CA ASN A 94 -4.44 1.38 -18.11
C ASN A 94 -5.56 2.43 -18.04
N PRO A 95 -6.59 2.23 -17.22
CA PRO A 95 -7.75 3.10 -17.15
C PRO A 95 -7.48 4.37 -16.33
N THR A 96 -8.31 5.39 -16.55
CA THR A 96 -8.45 6.54 -15.66
C THR A 96 -9.82 6.47 -14.99
N TYR A 97 -9.88 6.72 -13.67
CA TYR A 97 -11.14 6.71 -12.91
C TYR A 97 -11.26 7.97 -12.04
N THR A 98 -12.49 8.47 -11.83
CA THR A 98 -12.75 9.67 -11.03
C THR A 98 -13.63 9.36 -9.83
N TYR A 99 -13.05 9.52 -8.64
CA TYR A 99 -13.75 9.38 -7.37
C TYR A 99 -14.38 10.72 -6.96
N ASN A 100 -15.70 10.73 -6.76
CA ASN A 100 -16.46 11.96 -6.51
C ASN A 100 -16.72 12.24 -5.02
N ALA A 101 -16.50 11.27 -4.14
CA ALA A 101 -16.78 11.38 -2.71
C ALA A 101 -15.52 11.13 -1.87
N PRO A 102 -15.36 11.84 -0.73
CA PRO A 102 -14.31 11.53 0.23
C PRO A 102 -14.45 10.13 0.81
N GLY A 103 -13.32 9.44 1.01
CA GLY A 103 -13.28 8.07 1.49
C GLY A 103 -11.98 7.36 1.19
N TRP A 104 -11.81 6.18 1.79
CA TRP A 104 -10.82 5.20 1.39
C TRP A 104 -11.43 4.24 0.37
N TYR A 105 -10.73 4.00 -0.72
CA TYR A 105 -11.15 3.08 -1.77
C TYR A 105 -10.17 1.91 -1.88
N THR A 106 -10.72 0.70 -1.85
CA THR A 106 -10.01 -0.54 -2.16
C THR A 106 -10.12 -0.77 -3.66
N VAL A 107 -9.01 -1.05 -4.31
CA VAL A 107 -8.97 -1.29 -5.76
C VAL A 107 -8.65 -2.75 -6.01
N ARG A 108 -9.42 -3.36 -6.91
CA ARG A 108 -9.27 -4.75 -7.33
C ARG A 108 -9.01 -4.81 -8.84
N LEU A 109 -7.96 -5.52 -9.22
CA LEU A 109 -7.66 -5.86 -10.60
C LEU A 109 -7.66 -7.38 -10.75
N THR A 110 -8.51 -7.90 -11.63
CA THR A 110 -8.42 -9.27 -12.12
C THR A 110 -7.87 -9.27 -13.54
N VAL A 111 -6.82 -10.05 -13.79
CA VAL A 111 -6.26 -10.25 -15.13
C VAL A 111 -6.40 -11.69 -15.57
N SER A 112 -6.53 -11.93 -16.87
CA SER A 112 -6.59 -13.27 -17.45
C SER A 112 -5.79 -13.37 -18.74
N ASP A 113 -5.26 -14.55 -19.03
CA ASP A 113 -4.68 -14.92 -20.34
C ASP A 113 -5.67 -15.71 -21.22
N GLY A 114 -6.91 -15.90 -20.77
CA GLY A 114 -7.96 -16.70 -21.41
C GLY A 114 -8.06 -18.15 -20.90
N ALA A 115 -7.03 -18.67 -20.23
CA ALA A 115 -7.00 -20.00 -19.62
C ALA A 115 -6.82 -19.95 -18.09
N ASN A 116 -6.07 -18.98 -17.61
CA ASN A 116 -5.73 -18.72 -16.23
C ASN A 116 -6.12 -17.28 -15.88
N SER A 117 -6.25 -17.01 -14.58
CA SER A 117 -6.52 -15.68 -14.06
C SER A 117 -5.84 -15.49 -12.72
N ASP A 118 -5.50 -14.25 -12.40
CA ASP A 118 -5.05 -13.85 -11.08
C ASP A 118 -5.71 -12.53 -10.66
N THR A 119 -5.74 -12.25 -9.36
CA THR A 119 -6.37 -11.05 -8.80
C THR A 119 -5.46 -10.37 -7.79
N CYS A 120 -5.28 -9.07 -7.96
CA CYS A 120 -4.62 -8.20 -7.00
C CYS A 120 -5.65 -7.29 -6.34
N VAL A 121 -5.64 -7.21 -5.01
CA VAL A 121 -6.47 -6.31 -4.22
C VAL A 121 -5.54 -5.42 -3.40
N LYS A 122 -5.66 -4.10 -3.56
CA LYS A 122 -4.97 -3.12 -2.71
C LYS A 122 -6.00 -2.45 -1.82
N GLU A 123 -6.03 -2.91 -0.57
CA GLU A 123 -6.93 -2.40 0.45
C GLU A 123 -6.61 -0.95 0.80
N ARG A 124 -7.64 -0.09 0.87
CA ARG A 124 -7.50 1.31 1.31
C ARG A 124 -6.36 2.02 0.57
N PHE A 125 -6.35 1.85 -0.76
CA PHE A 125 -5.24 2.24 -1.61
C PHE A 125 -5.34 3.70 -2.06
N ILE A 126 -6.55 4.18 -2.36
CA ILE A 126 -6.80 5.57 -2.75
C ILE A 126 -7.50 6.31 -1.60
N LEU A 127 -6.93 7.44 -1.15
CA LEU A 127 -7.58 8.36 -0.24
C LEU A 127 -8.13 9.57 -0.97
N VAL A 128 -9.45 9.66 -1.05
CA VAL A 128 -10.10 10.90 -1.45
C VAL A 128 -10.37 11.70 -0.19
N ALA A 129 -9.62 12.78 -0.01
CA ALA A 129 -9.75 13.65 1.14
C ALA A 129 -10.92 14.62 0.97
N HIS A 130 -11.58 14.96 2.06
CA HIS A 130 -12.51 16.09 2.10
C HIS A 130 -11.75 17.43 2.09
N ARG A 131 -10.68 17.56 2.89
CA ARG A 131 -9.67 18.61 2.83
C ARG A 131 -8.27 18.07 3.11
N ILE A 132 -7.27 18.81 2.66
CA ILE A 132 -5.86 18.58 3.00
C ILE A 132 -5.37 19.74 3.86
N TYR A 133 -4.72 19.40 4.97
CA TYR A 133 -4.07 20.34 5.88
C TYR A 133 -2.57 20.07 5.97
N TYR A 134 -1.80 21.09 6.33
CA TYR A 134 -0.34 21.06 6.33
C TYR A 134 0.22 21.46 7.69
N VAL A 135 1.18 20.66 8.18
CA VAL A 135 1.90 20.90 9.43
C VAL A 135 3.40 20.90 9.15
N ASP A 136 4.08 21.94 9.61
CA ASP A 136 5.54 22.05 9.55
C ASP A 136 6.10 22.55 10.89
N GLY A 137 6.79 21.65 11.59
CA GLY A 137 7.41 21.96 12.88
C GLY A 137 8.53 23.01 12.80
N VAL A 138 9.16 23.18 11.63
CA VAL A 138 10.26 24.13 11.41
C VAL A 138 9.69 25.52 11.11
N GLY A 139 9.03 25.69 9.96
CA GLY A 139 8.55 26.97 9.44
C GLY A 139 7.10 27.33 9.79
N GLY A 140 6.31 26.38 10.30
CA GLY A 140 4.89 26.57 10.57
C GLY A 140 4.57 27.46 11.77
N ASN A 141 3.32 27.94 11.79
CA ASN A 141 2.74 28.77 12.87
C ASN A 141 1.26 28.41 13.08
N ASP A 142 0.84 28.14 14.32
CA ASP A 142 -0.54 27.74 14.65
C ASP A 142 -1.59 28.86 14.46
N GLY A 143 -1.14 30.10 14.22
CA GLY A 143 -1.98 31.21 13.77
C GLY A 143 -2.31 31.20 12.27
N ASN A 144 -1.66 30.34 11.48
CA ASN A 144 -1.89 30.23 10.04
C ASN A 144 -3.20 29.48 9.71
N SER A 145 -3.53 29.41 8.41
CA SER A 145 -4.73 28.71 7.92
C SER A 145 -4.58 27.19 7.85
N GLY A 146 -3.36 26.67 7.71
CA GLY A 146 -3.06 25.26 7.53
C GLY A 146 -3.36 24.71 6.13
N LEU A 147 -3.63 25.57 5.14
CA LEU A 147 -4.16 25.15 3.82
C LEU A 147 -3.10 24.90 2.74
N ASP A 148 -1.84 25.25 3.00
CA ASP A 148 -0.69 25.00 2.14
C ASP A 148 0.60 25.08 2.96
N TRP A 149 1.74 24.68 2.38
CA TRP A 149 3.03 24.71 3.07
C TRP A 149 3.48 26.11 3.53
N SER A 150 3.13 27.17 2.78
CA SER A 150 3.48 28.54 3.17
C SER A 150 2.64 29.08 4.34
N ASN A 151 1.50 28.45 4.61
CA ASN A 151 0.58 28.73 5.70
C ASN A 151 0.38 27.51 6.61
N ALA A 152 1.38 26.64 6.74
CA ALA A 152 1.29 25.43 7.55
C ALA A 152 1.14 25.77 9.05
N TRP A 153 0.43 24.92 9.78
CA TRP A 153 0.43 24.95 11.24
C TRP A 153 1.75 24.44 11.80
N LYS A 154 2.09 24.82 13.03
CA LYS A 154 3.33 24.38 13.68
C LYS A 154 3.18 23.02 14.35
N THR A 155 2.00 22.75 14.90
CA THR A 155 1.75 21.57 15.73
C THR A 155 0.77 20.61 15.10
N ILE A 156 0.96 19.32 15.34
CA ILE A 156 0.06 18.27 14.91
C ILE A 156 -1.25 18.38 15.68
N GLY A 157 -1.20 18.66 16.99
CA GLY A 157 -2.38 18.84 17.83
C GLY A 157 -3.28 19.98 17.33
N LYS A 158 -2.71 21.06 16.77
CA LYS A 158 -3.51 22.11 16.12
C LYS A 158 -4.28 21.55 14.93
N ALA A 159 -3.64 20.76 14.08
CA ALA A 159 -4.27 20.15 12.92
C ALA A 159 -5.39 19.18 13.29
N LEU A 160 -5.14 18.26 14.23
CA LEU A 160 -6.13 17.26 14.68
C LEU A 160 -7.38 17.90 15.31
N ASN A 161 -7.22 19.07 15.94
CA ASN A 161 -8.35 19.82 16.49
C ASN A 161 -9.26 20.40 15.39
N VAL A 162 -8.72 20.72 14.22
CA VAL A 162 -9.47 21.32 13.11
C VAL A 162 -9.99 20.25 12.13
N ALA A 163 -9.16 19.26 11.80
CA ALA A 163 -9.48 18.20 10.84
C ALA A 163 -10.73 17.40 11.26
N GLY A 164 -11.53 17.00 10.29
CA GLY A 164 -12.73 16.17 10.41
C GLY A 164 -12.56 14.80 9.77
N ASP A 165 -13.69 14.12 9.54
CA ASP A 165 -13.70 12.82 8.88
C ASP A 165 -13.23 12.93 7.43
N TYR A 166 -12.37 11.99 7.04
CA TYR A 166 -11.71 11.89 5.74
C TYR A 166 -10.90 13.14 5.36
N ASP A 167 -10.49 13.97 6.31
CA ASP A 167 -9.45 14.97 6.07
C ASP A 167 -8.06 14.32 6.13
N LEU A 168 -7.17 14.77 5.25
CA LEU A 168 -5.76 14.38 5.21
C LEU A 168 -4.91 15.49 5.86
N VAL A 169 -4.04 15.11 6.80
CA VAL A 169 -3.06 16.02 7.39
C VAL A 169 -1.67 15.56 6.95
N LEU A 170 -1.02 16.36 6.13
CA LEU A 170 0.36 16.17 5.70
C LEU A 170 1.31 16.84 6.70
N VAL A 171 2.25 16.07 7.24
CA VAL A 171 3.18 16.52 8.28
C VAL A 171 4.61 16.46 7.74
N ALA A 172 5.24 17.63 7.60
CA ALA A 172 6.63 17.74 7.17
C ALA A 172 7.58 17.08 8.18
N ASP A 173 8.69 16.55 7.68
CA ASP A 173 9.78 16.04 8.51
C ASP A 173 10.34 17.13 9.43
N ALA A 174 10.11 16.94 10.73
CA ALA A 174 10.61 17.76 11.83
C ALA A 174 10.51 16.94 13.12
N THR A 175 11.05 17.46 14.23
CA THR A 175 10.81 16.90 15.56
C THR A 175 9.66 17.61 16.26
N TYR A 176 8.56 16.91 16.46
CA TYR A 176 7.37 17.37 17.17
C TYR A 176 7.41 16.85 18.61
N ASN A 177 7.39 17.77 19.59
CA ASN A 177 7.48 17.42 21.01
C ASN A 177 6.09 17.42 21.65
N GLU A 178 5.20 16.64 21.07
CA GLU A 178 3.79 16.52 21.43
C GLU A 178 3.49 15.13 22.00
N THR A 179 2.45 15.03 22.83
CA THR A 179 2.05 13.80 23.50
C THR A 179 0.53 13.71 23.57
N ASP A 180 0.01 12.50 23.72
CA ASP A 180 -1.43 12.17 23.81
C ASP A 180 -2.25 12.80 22.67
N LEU A 181 -1.69 12.81 21.46
CA LEU A 181 -2.40 13.20 20.25
C LEU A 181 -3.58 12.23 20.06
N ASN A 182 -4.75 12.77 19.75
CA ASN A 182 -5.99 12.02 19.74
C ASN A 182 -6.89 12.52 18.60
N PHE A 183 -7.48 11.59 17.84
CA PHE A 183 -8.31 11.91 16.69
C PHE A 183 -9.76 12.20 17.09
N LYS A 184 -10.14 11.89 18.35
CA LYS A 184 -11.45 12.11 18.94
C LYS A 184 -12.53 11.35 18.18
N GLY A 185 -12.23 10.12 17.79
CA GLY A 185 -13.10 9.25 17.00
C GLY A 185 -13.21 9.62 15.52
N LYS A 186 -12.45 10.62 15.05
CA LYS A 186 -12.51 11.10 13.66
C LYS A 186 -11.69 10.24 12.72
N LYS A 187 -12.15 10.17 11.48
CA LYS A 187 -11.55 9.42 10.36
C LYS A 187 -10.44 10.22 9.67
N ILE A 188 -9.49 10.72 10.45
CA ILE A 188 -8.38 11.53 9.94
C ILE A 188 -7.29 10.60 9.40
N CYS A 189 -6.69 10.96 8.25
CA CYS A 189 -5.42 10.38 7.83
C CYS A 189 -4.30 11.36 8.17
N LEU A 190 -3.45 11.00 9.13
CA LEU A 190 -2.24 11.73 9.46
C LEU A 190 -1.05 11.06 8.76
N LYS A 191 -0.44 11.75 7.80
CA LYS A 191 0.63 11.20 6.96
C LYS A 191 1.89 12.04 7.04
N GLY A 192 3.00 11.41 7.37
CA GLY A 192 4.32 12.02 7.31
C GLY A 192 4.82 12.15 5.88
N VAL A 193 5.48 13.26 5.58
CA VAL A 193 6.06 13.53 4.26
C VAL A 193 7.45 14.14 4.38
N ASP A 194 8.30 13.77 3.44
CA ASP A 194 9.57 14.42 3.17
C ASP A 194 9.31 15.81 2.55
N HIS A 195 9.66 16.86 3.28
CA HIS A 195 9.43 18.26 2.91
C HIS A 195 10.62 19.18 3.21
N ASN A 196 11.12 19.15 4.44
CA ASN A 196 12.23 19.97 4.91
C ASN A 196 13.59 19.33 4.57
N THR A 197 13.70 18.01 4.70
CA THR A 197 14.94 17.25 4.53
C THR A 197 14.71 15.99 3.71
N ALA A 198 15.29 15.96 2.51
CA ALA A 198 15.20 14.83 1.58
C ALA A 198 15.47 13.48 2.28
N GLY A 199 14.49 12.57 2.20
CA GLY A 199 14.51 11.22 2.76
C GLY A 199 14.22 11.13 4.27
N ALA A 200 13.88 12.23 4.95
CA ALA A 200 13.54 12.21 6.36
C ALA A 200 12.04 11.97 6.61
N GLN A 201 11.74 11.43 7.78
CA GLN A 201 10.37 11.27 8.29
C GLN A 201 10.14 12.22 9.47
N PRO A 202 8.90 12.69 9.69
CA PRO A 202 8.56 13.39 10.92
C PRO A 202 8.74 12.48 12.14
N VAL A 203 9.31 13.07 13.19
CA VAL A 203 9.57 12.41 14.47
C VAL A 203 8.65 13.02 15.52
N ILE A 204 7.81 12.20 16.15
CA ILE A 204 7.08 12.59 17.35
C ILE A 204 7.89 12.09 18.55
N ASP A 205 8.58 13.03 19.21
CA ASP A 205 9.44 12.75 20.37
C ASP A 205 8.75 13.16 21.67
N CYS A 206 8.34 12.14 22.42
CA CYS A 206 7.61 12.31 23.67
C CYS A 206 8.52 12.72 24.84
N ARG A 207 9.86 12.60 24.70
CA ARG A 207 10.88 12.99 25.69
C ARG A 207 10.70 12.37 27.09
N GLY A 208 10.37 11.09 27.12
CA GLY A 208 10.09 10.29 28.30
C GLY A 208 8.73 10.58 28.96
N ARG A 209 7.83 11.31 28.28
CA ARG A 209 6.53 11.72 28.85
C ARG A 209 5.39 11.11 28.06
N ASN A 210 4.44 10.48 28.75
CA ASN A 210 3.21 9.94 28.18
C ASN A 210 3.48 9.14 26.89
N ARG A 211 2.54 9.15 25.95
CA ARG A 211 2.64 8.45 24.67
C ARG A 211 2.44 9.42 23.52
N ALA A 212 2.79 9.03 22.29
CA ALA A 212 2.57 9.86 21.12
C ALA A 212 1.07 9.97 20.81
N PHE A 213 0.36 8.84 20.76
CA PHE A 213 -1.06 8.78 20.43
C PHE A 213 -1.89 8.03 21.46
N TYR A 214 -3.02 8.63 21.82
CA TYR A 214 -4.05 8.02 22.64
C TYR A 214 -5.33 7.90 21.81
N PHE A 215 -5.84 6.67 21.68
CA PHE A 215 -7.06 6.35 20.97
C PHE A 215 -8.07 5.72 21.91
N GLY A 216 -8.97 6.54 22.43
CA GLY A 216 -10.01 6.12 23.37
C GLY A 216 -11.36 6.74 23.06
N SER A 217 -11.58 7.11 21.81
CA SER A 217 -12.78 7.84 21.39
C SER A 217 -13.53 7.13 20.25
N GLY A 218 -13.28 5.83 20.07
CA GLY A 218 -13.94 5.02 19.07
C GLY A 218 -13.33 5.16 17.68
N GLU A 219 -12.01 5.43 17.62
CA GLU A 219 -11.28 5.44 16.36
C GLU A 219 -11.45 4.12 15.61
N THR A 220 -11.49 4.20 14.29
CA THR A 220 -11.71 3.05 13.41
C THR A 220 -10.49 2.87 12.51
N GLU A 221 -10.51 1.86 11.63
CA GLU A 221 -9.44 1.67 10.65
C GLU A 221 -9.25 2.89 9.72
N ASP A 222 -10.28 3.75 9.60
CA ASP A 222 -10.25 5.06 8.94
C ASP A 222 -9.49 6.16 9.69
N SER A 223 -9.14 5.94 10.95
CA SER A 223 -8.23 6.77 11.72
C SER A 223 -6.81 6.26 11.47
N VAL A 224 -6.07 6.91 10.58
CA VAL A 224 -4.78 6.43 10.05
C VAL A 224 -3.62 7.28 10.55
N ILE A 225 -2.55 6.63 11.02
CA ILE A 225 -1.21 7.23 11.15
C ILE A 225 -0.27 6.52 10.19
N GLU A 226 0.47 7.29 9.40
CA GLU A 226 1.38 6.78 8.38
C GLU A 226 2.70 7.54 8.29
N ASP A 227 3.81 6.82 8.11
CA ASP A 227 5.14 7.37 7.78
C ASP A 227 5.73 8.29 8.88
N PHE A 228 5.65 7.86 10.15
CA PHE A 228 6.23 8.56 11.30
C PHE A 228 7.26 7.74 12.05
N VAL A 229 8.20 8.42 12.70
CA VAL A 229 8.95 7.85 13.82
C VAL A 229 8.29 8.30 15.13
N LEU A 230 7.85 7.35 15.95
CA LEU A 230 7.29 7.63 17.28
C LEU A 230 8.32 7.19 18.32
N GLN A 231 8.79 8.12 19.15
CA GLN A 231 9.91 7.82 20.02
C GLN A 231 9.84 8.42 21.42
N ASN A 232 10.61 7.77 22.29
CA ASN A 232 10.88 8.19 23.66
C ASN A 232 9.60 8.46 24.46
N GLY A 233 8.53 7.70 24.26
CA GLY A 233 7.36 7.79 25.13
C GLY A 233 7.51 6.92 26.36
N GLY A 234 6.93 7.38 27.47
CA GLY A 234 6.95 6.77 28.79
C GLY A 234 5.56 6.85 29.41
N ALA A 235 4.80 5.75 29.41
CA ALA A 235 3.43 5.70 29.89
C ALA A 235 3.13 4.44 30.73
N GLN A 236 1.98 4.39 31.39
CA GLN A 236 1.54 3.14 32.03
C GLN A 236 1.20 2.07 30.98
N ASP A 237 0.48 2.47 29.92
CA ASP A 237 0.04 1.58 28.85
C ASP A 237 0.46 2.15 27.50
N GLY A 238 1.28 1.40 26.75
CA GLY A 238 1.71 1.77 25.40
C GLY A 238 2.50 3.09 25.34
N GLY A 239 3.83 3.00 25.36
CA GLY A 239 4.73 4.15 25.35
C GLY A 239 4.65 4.97 24.07
N ALA A 240 4.33 4.41 22.91
CA ALA A 240 4.09 5.17 21.68
C ALA A 240 2.60 5.36 21.42
N VAL A 241 1.85 4.26 21.44
CA VAL A 241 0.42 4.25 21.10
C VAL A 241 -0.36 3.44 22.11
N TYR A 242 -1.46 4.00 22.58
CA TYR A 242 -2.45 3.29 23.38
C TYR A 242 -3.81 3.33 22.70
N CYS A 243 -4.42 2.16 22.53
CA CYS A 243 -5.79 1.99 22.06
C CYS A 243 -6.66 1.42 23.18
N GLU A 244 -7.70 2.15 23.58
CA GLU A 244 -8.72 1.65 24.50
C GLU A 244 -9.70 0.70 23.79
N LYS A 245 -10.47 -0.03 24.60
CA LYS A 245 -11.52 -0.93 24.11
C LYS A 245 -12.47 -0.21 23.17
N GLY A 246 -12.65 -0.78 21.99
CA GLY A 246 -13.52 -0.24 20.94
C GLY A 246 -12.86 0.79 20.03
N SER A 247 -11.56 1.06 20.19
CA SER A 247 -10.76 1.86 19.26
C SER A 247 -9.80 0.96 18.48
N GLY A 248 -9.80 1.08 17.15
CA GLY A 248 -9.00 0.27 16.23
C GLY A 248 -8.43 1.08 15.07
N PRO A 249 -7.49 2.01 15.33
CA PRO A 249 -6.84 2.81 14.30
C PRO A 249 -5.91 1.97 13.41
N THR A 250 -5.59 2.48 12.23
CA THR A 250 -4.57 1.91 11.35
C THR A 250 -3.23 2.61 11.59
N ILE A 251 -2.17 1.85 11.83
CA ILE A 251 -0.79 2.35 11.95
C ILE A 251 0.03 1.67 10.86
N ARG A 252 0.60 2.44 9.93
CA ARG A 252 1.34 1.91 8.78
C ARG A 252 2.67 2.63 8.60
N ASN A 253 3.71 1.89 8.22
CA ASN A 253 5.05 2.43 7.94
C ASN A 253 5.64 3.31 9.04
N CYS A 254 5.28 3.06 10.30
CA CYS A 254 5.82 3.78 11.44
C CYS A 254 6.99 3.02 12.09
N ALA A 255 8.03 3.74 12.49
CA ALA A 255 9.07 3.22 13.35
C ALA A 255 8.78 3.58 14.81
N LEU A 256 8.86 2.61 15.72
CA LEU A 256 8.62 2.81 17.14
C LEU A 256 9.94 2.62 17.90
N CYS A 257 10.52 3.69 18.42
CA CYS A 257 11.90 3.69 18.93
C CYS A 257 11.98 4.15 20.39
N GLY A 258 12.60 3.37 21.27
CA GLY A 258 12.89 3.81 22.66
C GLY A 258 11.64 4.14 23.49
N ASN A 259 10.51 3.51 23.20
CA ASN A 259 9.27 3.70 23.94
C ASN A 259 9.15 2.68 25.08
N GLU A 260 8.77 3.14 26.25
CA GLU A 260 8.67 2.37 27.48
C GLU A 260 7.28 2.48 28.09
N ALA A 261 6.73 1.36 28.55
CA ALA A 261 5.51 1.34 29.34
C ALA A 261 5.45 0.13 30.27
N GLU A 262 4.67 0.22 31.34
CA GLU A 262 4.41 -0.91 32.23
C GLU A 262 3.68 -2.05 31.48
N ASN A 263 2.73 -1.70 30.60
CA ASN A 263 2.00 -2.62 29.73
C ASN A 263 2.22 -2.29 28.24
N GLY A 264 2.50 -3.31 27.42
CA GLY A 264 2.56 -3.21 25.95
C GLY A 264 3.83 -2.60 25.35
N GLY A 265 4.78 -2.12 26.15
CA GLY A 265 6.03 -1.53 25.63
C GLY A 265 5.74 -0.31 24.76
N ALA A 266 5.89 -0.43 23.43
CA ALA A 266 5.56 0.66 22.50
C ALA A 266 4.07 0.77 22.19
N VAL A 267 3.34 -0.35 22.06
CA VAL A 267 1.92 -0.35 21.67
C VAL A 267 1.13 -1.21 22.64
N TYR A 268 0.07 -0.63 23.20
CA TYR A 268 -0.89 -1.38 23.99
C TYR A 268 -2.29 -1.21 23.40
N ALA A 269 -2.98 -2.31 23.16
CA ALA A 269 -4.38 -2.32 22.73
C ALA A 269 -5.19 -3.07 23.78
N HIS A 270 -6.14 -2.39 24.41
CA HIS A 270 -7.01 -2.97 25.42
C HIS A 270 -8.23 -3.64 24.76
N SER A 271 -8.46 -4.91 25.07
CA SER A 271 -9.53 -5.75 24.51
C SER A 271 -10.84 -5.71 25.31
#